data_AF-A0AAE9MLQ5-F1
#
_entry.id   AF-A0AAE9MLQ5-F1
#
_cell.length_a   1.000
_cell.length_b   1.000
_cell.length_c   1.000
_cell.angle_alpha   90.00
_cell.angle_beta   90.00
_cell.angle_gamma   90.00
#
_symmetry.space_group_name_H-M   'P 1'
#
loop_
_entity.id
_entity.type
_entity.pdbx_description
1 polymer ?
#
loop_
_entity_poly.entity_id
_entity_poly.type
_entity_poly.pdbx_seq_one_letter_code
_entity_poly.pdbx_strand_id
1 'polypeptide(L)'
;MDIKLTEQEKIKILNSDDIYGIMQKILLRESKIDQNREHFWVIGLANNNRILFIELISLGTINATLVEPMEVFSLALQKRAVKIILCHNHPSGELTPSENDKNLTDRLIQVGIIVNTHVIDHLIISDKSYLSFADVGLLQELVKSTKYVPKYVLEQRLKKEASEIAEKNKAIEIAKAFKRSGLDNELIAKNTGLTIEEVEKLRVRRGRE
;
A
#
# COMPACT_ATOMS: atom_id res chain seq x y z
N MET A 1 -19.83 -0.39 17.33
CA MET A 1 -19.85 0.00 18.77
C MET A 1 -18.76 1.05 18.88
N ASP A 2 -19.09 2.34 19.03
CA ASP A 2 -18.08 3.40 19.03
C ASP A 2 -17.16 3.26 20.26
N ILE A 3 -15.95 2.71 20.07
CA ILE A 3 -14.94 2.62 21.12
C ILE A 3 -14.28 4.01 21.27
N LYS A 4 -14.58 4.73 22.37
CA LYS A 4 -13.92 6.00 22.69
C LYS A 4 -12.58 5.75 23.39
N LEU A 5 -11.49 6.22 22.79
CA LEU A 5 -10.13 6.15 23.33
C LEU A 5 -9.81 7.42 24.16
N THR A 6 -9.11 7.25 25.29
CA THR A 6 -8.57 8.35 26.11
C THR A 6 -7.32 9.01 25.49
N GLU A 7 -6.91 10.20 25.96
CA GLU A 7 -5.71 10.92 25.43
C GLU A 7 -4.40 10.14 25.58
N GLN A 8 -4.26 9.31 26.61
CA GLN A 8 -3.13 8.40 26.80
C GLN A 8 -3.21 7.13 25.93
N GLU A 9 -4.42 6.73 25.51
CA GLU A 9 -4.68 5.60 24.60
C GLU A 9 -4.63 5.98 23.13
N LYS A 10 -4.28 7.23 22.80
CA LYS A 10 -3.97 7.63 21.44
C LYS A 10 -2.58 7.13 21.06
N ILE A 11 -2.48 5.80 21.02
CA ILE A 11 -1.29 5.03 20.74
C ILE A 11 -0.79 5.44 19.36
N LYS A 12 0.48 5.83 19.32
CA LYS A 12 1.19 6.04 18.07
C LYS A 12 1.64 4.68 17.57
N ILE A 13 1.26 4.35 16.35
CA ILE A 13 1.61 3.09 15.70
C ILE A 13 2.95 3.27 15.00
N LEU A 14 3.89 2.38 15.31
CA LEU A 14 5.21 2.32 14.71
C LEU A 14 5.30 1.18 13.69
N ASN A 15 4.66 0.04 13.98
CA ASN A 15 4.70 -1.15 13.14
C ASN A 15 3.41 -1.98 13.27
N SER A 16 3.38 -3.11 12.57
CA SER A 16 2.28 -4.08 12.57
C SER A 16 2.08 -4.80 13.91
N ASP A 17 3.16 -5.06 14.66
CA ASP A 17 3.09 -5.65 16.01
C ASP A 17 2.26 -4.80 16.98
N ASP A 18 2.39 -3.47 16.92
CA ASP A 18 1.60 -2.55 17.74
C ASP A 18 0.10 -2.71 17.48
N ILE A 19 -0.29 -2.82 16.21
CA ILE A 19 -1.69 -3.01 15.80
C ILE A 19 -2.17 -4.38 16.25
N TYR A 20 -1.38 -5.43 16.01
CA TYR A 20 -1.74 -6.78 16.41
C TYR A 20 -1.99 -6.87 17.92
N GLY A 21 -1.10 -6.31 18.75
CA GLY A 21 -1.27 -6.34 20.20
C GLY A 21 -2.54 -5.64 20.71
N ILE A 22 -3.03 -4.62 19.98
CA ILE A 22 -4.32 -3.97 20.27
C ILE A 22 -5.47 -4.85 19.78
N MET A 23 -5.43 -5.29 18.52
CA MET A 23 -6.52 -6.02 17.88
C MET A 23 -6.71 -7.42 18.48
N GLN A 24 -5.65 -8.11 18.89
CA GLN A 24 -5.72 -9.38 19.61
C GLN A 24 -6.50 -9.22 20.92
N LYS A 25 -6.26 -8.14 21.69
CA LYS A 25 -7.00 -7.87 22.93
C LYS A 25 -8.47 -7.56 22.65
N ILE A 26 -8.77 -6.89 21.54
CA ILE A 26 -10.16 -6.63 21.11
C ILE A 26 -10.84 -7.96 20.77
N LEU A 27 -10.23 -8.78 19.90
CA LEU A 27 -10.77 -10.09 19.50
C LEU A 27 -11.00 -11.01 20.71
N LEU A 28 -10.05 -11.08 21.66
CA LEU A 28 -10.15 -11.94 22.84
C LEU A 28 -11.21 -11.50 23.85
N ARG A 29 -11.71 -10.26 23.77
CA ARG A 29 -12.82 -9.77 24.60
C ARG A 29 -14.19 -10.16 24.05
N GLU A 30 -14.27 -10.50 22.77
CA GLU A 30 -15.52 -10.94 22.15
C GLU A 30 -15.98 -12.28 22.74
N SER A 31 -17.29 -12.56 22.62
CA SER A 31 -17.82 -13.85 23.04
C SER A 31 -17.20 -14.99 22.23
N LYS A 32 -17.12 -16.21 22.79
CA LYS A 32 -16.61 -17.37 22.02
C LYS A 32 -17.41 -17.65 20.75
N ILE A 33 -18.69 -17.29 20.74
CA ILE A 33 -19.55 -17.45 19.55
C ILE A 33 -19.13 -16.45 18.47
N ASP A 34 -18.87 -15.20 18.87
CA ASP A 34 -18.47 -14.15 17.95
C ASP A 34 -17.03 -14.34 17.46
N GLN A 35 -16.10 -14.81 18.31
CA GLN A 35 -14.74 -15.18 17.89
C GLN A 35 -14.70 -16.23 16.76
N ASN A 36 -15.75 -17.05 16.63
CA ASN A 36 -15.89 -18.02 15.54
C ASN A 36 -16.46 -17.42 14.24
N ARG A 37 -16.67 -16.10 14.20
CA ARG A 37 -17.06 -15.35 13.01
C ARG A 37 -15.89 -14.52 12.51
N GLU A 38 -15.86 -14.28 11.20
CA GLU A 38 -14.96 -13.29 10.64
C GLU A 38 -15.46 -11.89 10.97
N HIS A 39 -14.59 -11.09 11.55
CA HIS A 39 -14.77 -9.69 11.80
C HIS A 39 -13.87 -8.91 10.87
N PHE A 40 -14.37 -7.83 10.31
CA PHE A 40 -13.57 -6.90 9.54
C PHE A 40 -13.57 -5.53 10.20
N TRP A 41 -12.41 -5.11 10.69
CA TRP A 41 -12.18 -3.82 11.31
C TRP A 41 -11.42 -2.86 10.40
N VAL A 42 -11.66 -1.58 10.63
CA VAL A 42 -10.90 -0.48 10.06
C VAL A 42 -10.33 0.37 11.19
N ILE A 43 -9.02 0.57 11.15
CA ILE A 43 -8.29 1.44 12.07
C ILE A 43 -7.95 2.73 11.33
N GLY A 44 -8.56 3.84 11.73
CA GLY A 44 -8.28 5.16 11.18
C GLY A 44 -7.11 5.83 11.89
N LEU A 45 -6.18 6.39 11.12
CA LEU A 45 -4.98 7.05 11.63
C LEU A 45 -4.90 8.51 11.19
N ALA A 46 -4.30 9.31 12.07
CA ALA A 46 -3.82 10.65 11.75
C ALA A 46 -2.48 10.63 11.00
N ASN A 47 -2.03 11.78 10.49
CA ASN A 47 -0.77 11.91 9.74
C ASN A 47 0.44 11.42 10.55
N ASN A 48 0.44 11.64 11.86
CA ASN A 48 1.51 11.22 12.77
C ASN A 48 1.39 9.76 13.28
N ASN A 49 0.61 8.92 12.60
CA ASN A 49 0.33 7.51 12.95
C ASN A 49 -0.42 7.31 14.28
N ARG A 50 -1.09 8.34 14.78
CA ARG A 50 -1.93 8.22 15.96
C ARG A 50 -3.28 7.60 15.60
N ILE A 51 -3.73 6.60 16.34
CA ILE A 51 -5.09 6.05 16.17
C ILE A 51 -6.14 7.14 16.45
N LEU A 52 -7.09 7.27 15.53
CA LEU A 52 -8.28 8.11 15.64
C LEU A 52 -9.50 7.29 16.03
N PHE A 53 -9.65 6.10 15.46
CA PHE A 53 -10.73 5.17 15.74
C PHE A 53 -10.34 3.75 15.35
N ILE A 54 -11.04 2.78 15.93
CA ILE A 54 -11.08 1.38 15.49
C ILE A 54 -12.57 1.04 15.41
N GLU A 55 -13.06 0.68 14.23
CA GLU A 55 -14.48 0.32 14.05
C GLU A 55 -14.61 -1.04 13.40
N LEU A 56 -15.57 -1.83 13.90
CA LEU A 56 -16.02 -3.06 13.25
C LEU A 56 -16.96 -2.69 12.11
N ILE A 57 -16.53 -2.90 10.86
CA ILE A 57 -17.30 -2.58 9.66
C ILE A 57 -18.25 -3.72 9.29
N SER A 58 -17.79 -4.96 9.46
CA SER A 58 -18.57 -6.14 9.08
C SER A 58 -18.37 -7.26 10.08
N LEU A 59 -19.48 -7.90 10.45
CA LEU A 59 -19.49 -9.16 11.17
C LEU A 59 -20.06 -10.22 10.21
N GLY A 60 -19.16 -11.05 9.69
CA GLY A 60 -19.44 -12.02 8.64
C GLY A 60 -19.96 -13.35 9.16
N THR A 61 -20.01 -14.29 8.23
CA THR A 61 -20.17 -15.72 8.55
C THR A 61 -18.80 -16.37 8.71
N ILE A 62 -18.73 -17.70 8.77
CA ILE A 62 -17.45 -18.45 8.85
C ILE A 62 -16.63 -18.32 7.54
N ASN A 63 -17.27 -17.94 6.42
CA ASN A 63 -16.68 -18.08 5.07
C ASN A 63 -16.42 -16.77 4.32
N ALA A 64 -16.94 -15.64 4.81
CA ALA A 64 -16.72 -14.31 4.22
C ALA A 64 -17.39 -13.21 5.05
N THR A 65 -16.79 -12.02 4.99
CA THR A 65 -17.41 -10.74 5.32
C THR A 65 -17.80 -9.99 4.05
N LEU A 66 -18.97 -9.35 4.04
CA LEU A 66 -19.34 -8.41 2.99
C LEU A 66 -18.85 -7.02 3.42
N VAL A 67 -17.84 -6.51 2.72
CA VAL A 67 -17.23 -5.20 3.01
C VAL A 67 -17.27 -4.38 1.73
N GLU A 68 -17.97 -3.25 1.77
CA GLU A 68 -18.04 -2.31 0.66
C GLU A 68 -17.21 -1.05 0.94
N PRO A 69 -16.52 -0.48 -0.07
CA PRO A 69 -15.70 0.72 0.13
C PRO A 69 -16.46 1.90 0.71
N MET A 70 -17.76 2.04 0.41
CA MET A 70 -18.58 3.13 0.95
C MET A 70 -18.62 3.11 2.48
N GLU A 71 -18.78 1.93 3.09
CA GLU A 71 -18.83 1.78 4.54
C GLU A 71 -17.47 2.07 5.19
N VAL A 72 -16.39 1.55 4.59
CA VAL A 72 -15.01 1.77 5.06
C VAL A 72 -14.64 3.26 5.03
N PHE A 73 -14.89 3.93 3.90
CA PHE A 73 -14.42 5.30 3.72
C PHE A 73 -15.38 6.37 4.26
N SER A 74 -16.68 6.09 4.40
CA SER A 74 -17.62 7.02 5.04
C SER A 74 -17.13 7.43 6.43
N LEU A 75 -16.79 6.44 7.27
CA LEU A 75 -16.30 6.69 8.62
C LEU A 75 -14.91 7.34 8.61
N ALA A 76 -13.99 6.84 7.78
CA ALA A 76 -12.64 7.39 7.69
C ALA A 76 -12.64 8.88 7.34
N LEU A 77 -13.47 9.27 6.37
CA LEU A 77 -13.62 10.67 5.95
C LEU A 77 -14.31 11.52 7.02
N GLN A 78 -15.38 11.03 7.65
CA GLN A 78 -16.06 11.74 8.75
C GLN A 78 -15.12 12.01 9.93
N LYS A 79 -14.26 11.05 10.27
CA LYS A 79 -13.30 11.15 11.38
C LYS A 79 -11.97 11.79 10.96
N ARG A 80 -11.84 12.25 9.70
CA ARG A 80 -10.65 12.89 9.12
C ARG A 80 -9.38 12.03 9.23
N ALA A 81 -9.52 10.72 9.06
CA ALA A 81 -8.38 9.84 8.90
C ALA A 81 -7.71 10.10 7.55
N VAL A 82 -6.39 10.14 7.55
CA VAL A 82 -5.55 10.30 6.34
C VAL A 82 -5.01 8.96 5.84
N LYS A 83 -5.01 7.97 6.73
CA LYS A 83 -4.49 6.63 6.55
C LYS A 83 -5.42 5.67 7.27
N ILE A 84 -5.61 4.49 6.72
CA ILE A 84 -6.35 3.40 7.35
C ILE A 84 -5.52 2.12 7.32
N ILE A 85 -5.72 1.30 8.33
CA ILE A 85 -5.27 -0.09 8.36
C ILE A 85 -6.52 -0.97 8.36
N LEU A 86 -6.51 -1.98 7.50
CA LEU A 86 -7.54 -3.00 7.45
C LEU A 86 -7.12 -4.13 8.40
N CYS A 87 -8.07 -4.75 9.09
CA CYS A 87 -7.79 -5.91 9.94
C CYS A 87 -8.96 -6.87 9.87
N HIS A 88 -8.71 -8.15 9.67
CA HIS A 88 -9.72 -9.17 9.89
C HIS A 88 -9.14 -10.40 10.60
N ASN A 89 -10.00 -11.17 11.27
CA ASN A 89 -9.59 -12.44 11.84
C ASN A 89 -10.00 -13.61 10.95
N HIS A 90 -9.17 -14.65 10.92
CA HIS A 90 -9.58 -15.96 10.45
C HIS A 90 -9.88 -16.86 11.64
N PRO A 91 -11.16 -17.26 11.87
CA PRO A 91 -11.52 -18.18 12.96
C PRO A 91 -10.79 -19.53 12.90
N SER A 92 -10.38 -19.97 11.71
CA SER A 92 -9.60 -21.19 11.50
C SER A 92 -8.18 -21.11 12.07
N GLY A 93 -7.67 -19.90 12.32
CA GLY A 93 -6.29 -19.64 12.71
C GLY A 93 -5.27 -19.66 11.57
N GLU A 94 -5.68 -20.03 10.35
CA GLU A 94 -4.84 -19.98 9.16
C GLU A 94 -4.63 -18.52 8.74
N LEU A 95 -3.38 -18.11 8.49
CA LEU A 95 -3.07 -16.70 8.19
C LEU A 95 -2.82 -16.44 6.70
N THR A 96 -2.93 -17.47 5.86
CA THR A 96 -2.78 -17.33 4.42
C THR A 96 -3.93 -16.47 3.84
N PRO A 97 -3.63 -15.35 3.16
CA PRO A 97 -4.67 -14.52 2.55
C PRO A 97 -5.36 -15.24 1.39
N SER A 98 -6.70 -15.23 1.40
CA SER A 98 -7.51 -15.71 0.30
C SER A 98 -7.47 -14.76 -0.91
N GLU A 99 -7.92 -15.23 -2.07
CA GLU A 99 -8.09 -14.36 -3.23
C GLU A 99 -9.14 -13.27 -3.00
N ASN A 100 -10.14 -13.52 -2.16
CA ASN A 100 -11.12 -12.52 -1.78
C ASN A 100 -10.48 -11.42 -0.93
N ASP A 101 -9.59 -11.76 0.00
CA ASP A 101 -8.87 -10.77 0.82
C ASP A 101 -8.01 -9.87 -0.05
N LYS A 102 -7.21 -10.46 -0.94
CA LYS A 102 -6.38 -9.71 -1.91
C LYS A 102 -7.25 -8.81 -2.78
N ASN A 103 -8.37 -9.33 -3.27
CA ASN A 103 -9.26 -8.59 -4.16
C ASN A 103 -9.94 -7.41 -3.47
N LEU A 104 -10.45 -7.62 -2.25
CA LEU A 104 -11.04 -6.58 -1.42
C LEU A 104 -10.00 -5.50 -1.09
N THR A 105 -8.80 -5.93 -0.70
CA THR A 105 -7.68 -5.03 -0.37
C THR A 105 -7.30 -4.15 -1.55
N ASP A 106 -7.14 -4.73 -2.75
CA ASP A 106 -6.87 -3.98 -3.98
C ASP A 106 -7.95 -2.91 -4.21
N ARG A 107 -9.22 -3.31 -4.16
CA ARG A 107 -10.35 -2.38 -4.34
C ARG A 107 -10.30 -1.23 -3.34
N LEU A 108 -10.04 -1.52 -2.07
CA LEU A 108 -9.94 -0.50 -1.01
C LEU A 108 -8.72 0.39 -1.17
N ILE A 109 -7.56 -0.15 -1.59
CA ILE A 109 -6.36 0.65 -1.91
C ILE A 109 -6.70 1.66 -3.00
N GLN A 110 -7.29 1.24 -4.11
CA GLN A 110 -7.59 2.14 -5.23
C GLN A 110 -8.59 3.24 -4.83
N VAL A 111 -9.62 2.90 -4.05
CA VAL A 111 -10.56 3.91 -3.52
C VAL A 111 -9.83 4.87 -2.58
N GLY A 112 -8.97 4.36 -1.69
CA GLY A 112 -8.19 5.16 -0.75
C GLY A 112 -7.28 6.18 -1.44
N ILE A 113 -6.67 5.80 -2.56
CA ILE A 113 -5.88 6.72 -3.40
C ILE A 113 -6.77 7.86 -3.94
N ILE A 114 -7.98 7.54 -4.42
CA ILE A 114 -8.91 8.52 -5.00
C ILE A 114 -9.39 9.52 -3.95
N VAL A 115 -9.72 9.06 -2.74
CA VAL A 115 -10.24 9.92 -1.66
C VAL A 115 -9.14 10.47 -0.74
N ASN A 116 -7.87 10.27 -1.09
CA ASN A 116 -6.70 10.70 -0.31
C ASN A 116 -6.70 10.18 1.14
N THR A 117 -7.16 8.95 1.35
CA THR A 117 -7.13 8.22 2.62
C THR A 117 -6.47 6.86 2.36
N HIS A 118 -5.17 6.77 2.59
CA HIS A 118 -4.39 5.63 2.08
C HIS A 118 -4.57 4.39 2.94
N VAL A 119 -4.82 3.23 2.31
CA VAL A 119 -4.65 1.93 2.98
C VAL A 119 -3.15 1.68 3.11
N ILE A 120 -2.64 1.63 4.34
CA ILE A 120 -1.21 1.48 4.60
C ILE A 120 -0.81 0.09 5.07
N ASP A 121 -1.78 -0.73 5.47
CA ASP A 121 -1.58 -2.14 5.78
C ASP A 121 -2.92 -2.89 5.80
N HIS A 122 -2.85 -4.21 5.71
CA HIS A 122 -3.93 -5.13 5.96
C HIS A 122 -3.42 -6.30 6.81
N LEU A 123 -3.95 -6.44 8.03
CA LEU A 123 -3.62 -7.53 8.92
C LEU A 123 -4.67 -8.64 8.86
N ILE A 124 -4.19 -9.88 8.75
CA ILE A 124 -4.95 -11.09 9.07
C ILE A 124 -4.50 -11.54 10.45
N ILE A 125 -5.42 -11.66 11.41
CA ILE A 125 -5.08 -12.00 12.80
C ILE A 125 -5.71 -13.31 13.24
N SER A 126 -5.07 -13.97 14.19
CA SER A 126 -5.61 -15.04 15.02
C SER A 126 -5.39 -14.73 16.50
N ASP A 127 -5.86 -15.62 17.37
CA ASP A 127 -5.65 -15.53 18.81
C ASP A 127 -4.16 -15.57 19.20
N LYS A 128 -3.27 -16.08 18.34
CA LYS A 128 -1.86 -16.34 18.65
C LYS A 128 -0.85 -15.67 17.73
N SER A 129 -1.23 -15.32 16.51
CA SER A 129 -0.32 -14.70 15.54
C SER A 129 -1.07 -13.81 14.55
N TYR A 130 -0.33 -13.19 13.63
CA TYR A 130 -0.87 -12.41 12.53
C TYR A 130 0.03 -12.44 11.29
N LEU A 131 -0.52 -11.98 10.17
CA LEU A 131 0.21 -11.66 8.96
C LEU A 131 -0.13 -10.23 8.54
N SER A 132 0.89 -9.42 8.24
CA SER A 132 0.75 -8.09 7.66
C SER A 132 1.03 -8.14 6.16
N PHE A 133 0.13 -7.58 5.35
CA PHE A 133 0.33 -7.47 3.90
C PHE A 133 1.50 -6.55 3.56
N ALA A 134 1.72 -5.50 4.37
CA ALA A 134 2.84 -4.59 4.18
C ALA A 134 4.19 -5.29 4.44
N ASP A 135 4.27 -6.10 5.50
CA ASP A 135 5.51 -6.78 5.89
C ASP A 135 5.92 -7.86 4.90
N VAL A 136 4.96 -8.59 4.33
CA VAL A 136 5.24 -9.65 3.34
C VAL A 136 5.38 -9.13 1.90
N GLY A 137 5.27 -7.82 1.67
CA GLY A 137 5.41 -7.21 0.33
C GLY A 137 4.13 -7.22 -0.53
N LEU A 138 3.06 -7.88 -0.07
CA LEU A 138 1.82 -8.05 -0.82
C LEU A 138 1.09 -6.71 -1.03
N LEU A 139 1.16 -5.79 -0.07
CA LEU A 139 0.53 -4.47 -0.22
C LEU A 139 1.12 -3.70 -1.41
N GLN A 140 2.44 -3.74 -1.59
CA GLN A 140 3.16 -3.05 -2.65
C GLN A 140 2.85 -3.64 -4.03
N GLU A 141 2.57 -4.95 -4.09
CA GLU A 141 2.06 -5.60 -5.29
C GLU A 141 0.65 -5.11 -5.63
N LEU A 142 -0.26 -5.10 -4.65
CA LEU A 142 -1.65 -4.68 -4.86
C LEU A 142 -1.78 -3.19 -5.21
N VAL A 143 -0.92 -2.32 -4.68
CA VAL A 143 -0.87 -0.90 -5.07
C VAL A 143 -0.60 -0.72 -6.58
N LYS A 144 0.16 -1.64 -7.19
CA LYS A 144 0.48 -1.62 -8.63
C LYS A 144 -0.63 -2.25 -9.50
N SER A 145 -1.65 -2.84 -8.89
CA SER A 145 -2.79 -3.42 -9.62
C SER A 145 -3.43 -2.38 -10.54
N THR A 146 -3.91 -2.86 -11.68
CA THR A 146 -4.71 -2.07 -12.64
C THR A 146 -6.20 -2.40 -12.57
N LYS A 147 -6.60 -3.41 -11.77
CA LYS A 147 -7.95 -4.00 -11.79
C LYS A 147 -9.06 -3.01 -11.46
N TYR A 148 -8.87 -2.18 -10.44
CA TYR A 148 -9.84 -1.17 -9.99
C TYR A 148 -9.41 0.27 -10.31
N VAL A 149 -8.41 0.46 -11.19
CA VAL A 149 -7.92 1.78 -11.54
C VAL A 149 -8.82 2.40 -12.61
N PRO A 150 -9.33 3.64 -12.42
CA PRO A 150 -10.11 4.30 -13.46
C PRO A 150 -9.31 4.48 -14.76
N LYS A 151 -9.97 4.30 -15.92
CA LYS A 151 -9.32 4.35 -17.23
C LYS A 151 -8.51 5.63 -17.47
N TYR A 152 -9.04 6.79 -17.09
CA TYR A 152 -8.34 8.07 -17.26
C TYR A 152 -7.03 8.13 -16.44
N VAL A 153 -6.97 7.46 -15.29
CA VAL A 153 -5.74 7.38 -14.47
C VAL A 153 -4.72 6.50 -15.17
N LEU A 154 -5.14 5.37 -15.75
CA LEU A 154 -4.25 4.50 -16.53
C LEU A 154 -3.68 5.23 -17.75
N GLU A 155 -4.51 5.96 -18.48
CA GLU A 155 -4.05 6.77 -19.62
C GLU A 155 -3.03 7.83 -19.21
N GLN A 156 -3.24 8.49 -18.06
CA GLN A 156 -2.27 9.44 -17.52
C GLN A 156 -0.95 8.76 -17.13
N ARG A 157 -1.00 7.58 -16.49
CA ARG A 157 0.20 6.79 -16.17
C ARG A 157 0.97 6.41 -17.43
N LEU A 158 0.30 5.87 -18.45
CA LEU A 158 0.91 5.50 -19.72
C LEU A 158 1.54 6.70 -20.45
N LYS A 159 0.85 7.85 -20.48
CA LYS A 159 1.41 9.08 -21.07
C LYS A 159 2.65 9.55 -20.32
N LYS A 160 2.64 9.48 -18.99
CA LYS A 160 3.77 9.86 -18.14
C LYS A 160 4.97 8.93 -18.39
N GLU A 161 4.76 7.62 -18.35
CA GLU A 161 5.80 6.63 -18.63
C GLU A 161 6.38 6.79 -20.05
N ALA A 162 5.54 7.01 -21.06
CA ALA A 162 6.00 7.27 -22.43
C ALA A 162 6.87 8.54 -22.51
N SER A 163 6.50 9.60 -21.78
CA SER A 163 7.30 10.84 -21.70
C SER A 163 8.65 10.58 -21.02
N GLU A 164 8.67 9.87 -19.89
CA GLU A 164 9.89 9.50 -19.16
C GLU A 164 10.82 8.64 -20.02
N ILE A 165 10.27 7.68 -20.77
CA ILE A 165 11.04 6.86 -21.73
C ILE A 165 11.62 7.73 -22.84
N ALA A 166 10.85 8.67 -23.39
CA ALA A 166 11.32 9.57 -24.44
C ALA A 166 12.46 10.49 -23.94
N GLU A 167 12.33 11.05 -22.74
CA GLU A 167 13.36 11.85 -22.08
C GLU A 167 14.63 11.03 -21.82
N LYS A 168 14.48 9.83 -21.28
CA LYS A 168 15.61 8.91 -21.03
C LYS A 168 16.31 8.52 -22.34
N ASN A 169 15.57 8.24 -23.41
CA ASN A 169 16.14 7.96 -24.72
C ASN A 169 16.93 9.15 -25.29
N LYS A 170 16.40 10.37 -25.13
CA LYS A 170 17.12 11.59 -25.54
C LYS A 170 18.41 11.78 -24.75
N ALA A 171 18.38 11.56 -23.43
CA ALA A 171 19.57 11.61 -22.57
C ALA A 171 20.62 10.58 -23.00
N ILE A 172 20.19 9.36 -23.33
CA ILE A 172 21.07 8.29 -23.84
C ILE A 172 21.73 8.68 -25.17
N GLU A 173 20.99 9.29 -26.10
CA GLU A 173 21.57 9.72 -27.39
C GLU A 173 22.60 10.85 -27.21
N ILE A 174 22.33 11.83 -26.33
CA ILE A 174 23.29 12.87 -25.95
C ILE A 174 24.53 12.25 -25.31
N ALA A 175 24.35 11.31 -24.38
CA ALA A 175 25.45 10.63 -23.70
C ALA A 175 26.33 9.84 -24.68
N LYS A 176 25.72 9.14 -25.65
CA LYS A 176 26.47 8.46 -26.72
C LYS A 176 27.26 9.45 -27.57
N ALA A 177 26.70 10.61 -27.91
CA ALA A 177 27.39 11.63 -28.69
C ALA A 177 28.63 12.15 -27.95
N PHE A 178 28.50 12.52 -26.67
CA PHE A 178 29.62 12.94 -25.83
C PHE A 178 30.68 11.85 -25.64
N LYS A 179 30.25 10.58 -25.51
CA LYS A 179 31.17 9.46 -25.39
C LYS A 179 31.95 9.19 -26.69
N ARG A 180 31.37 9.47 -27.87
CA ARG A 180 32.11 9.44 -29.16
C ARG A 180 33.14 10.57 -29.26
N SER A 181 32.84 11.74 -28.73
CA SER A 181 33.78 12.88 -28.70
C SER A 181 34.87 12.76 -27.64
N GLY A 182 34.91 11.65 -26.88
CA GLY A 182 35.93 11.40 -25.86
C GLY A 182 35.71 12.16 -24.55
N LEU A 183 34.50 12.64 -24.29
CA LEU A 183 34.18 13.33 -23.04
C LEU A 183 34.20 12.33 -21.86
N ASP A 184 34.63 12.79 -20.68
CA ASP A 184 34.69 11.97 -19.48
C ASP A 184 33.31 11.52 -18.98
N ASN A 185 33.23 10.29 -18.46
CA ASN A 185 31.96 9.68 -18.04
C ASN A 185 31.28 10.44 -16.89
N GLU A 186 32.03 11.04 -15.95
CA GLU A 186 31.46 11.84 -14.87
C GLU A 186 30.81 13.12 -15.42
N LEU A 187 31.47 13.75 -16.39
CA LEU A 187 30.93 14.92 -17.07
C LEU A 187 29.67 14.56 -17.86
N ILE A 188 29.66 13.41 -18.53
CA ILE A 188 28.48 12.93 -19.27
C ILE A 188 27.31 12.68 -18.33
N ALA A 189 27.54 11.96 -17.22
CA ALA A 189 26.51 11.69 -16.21
C ALA A 189 25.89 13.00 -15.68
N LYS A 190 26.74 13.98 -15.30
CA LYS A 190 26.30 15.30 -14.84
C LYS A 190 25.46 16.07 -15.87
N ASN A 191 25.83 16.01 -17.16
CA ASN A 191 25.15 16.77 -18.21
C ASN A 191 23.87 16.10 -18.74
N THR A 192 23.74 14.79 -18.57
CA THR A 192 22.60 14.01 -19.11
C THR A 192 21.61 13.56 -18.05
N GLY A 193 21.99 13.63 -16.77
CA GLY A 193 21.19 13.13 -15.66
C GLY A 193 21.19 11.60 -15.54
N LEU A 194 21.97 10.90 -16.38
CA LEU A 194 22.20 9.47 -16.26
C LEU A 194 23.18 9.18 -15.12
N THR A 195 23.06 7.99 -14.54
CA THR A 195 24.08 7.50 -13.60
C THR A 195 25.38 7.16 -14.33
N ILE A 196 26.50 7.19 -13.61
CA ILE A 196 27.81 6.83 -14.17
C ILE A 196 27.78 5.40 -14.73
N GLU A 197 27.15 4.47 -14.00
CA GLU A 197 27.01 3.07 -14.43
C GLU A 197 26.20 2.93 -15.74
N GLU A 198 25.13 3.72 -15.90
CA GLU A 198 24.38 3.77 -17.17
C GLU A 198 25.24 4.27 -18.32
N VAL A 199 26.03 5.33 -18.10
CA VAL A 199 26.95 5.90 -19.11
C VAL A 199 28.03 4.90 -19.49
N GLU A 200 28.63 4.18 -18.53
CA GLU A 200 29.66 3.17 -18.76
C GLU A 200 29.16 2.04 -19.66
N LYS A 201 27.94 1.55 -19.41
CA LYS A 201 27.28 0.49 -20.18
C LYS A 201 26.94 0.90 -21.61
N LEU A 202 26.91 2.20 -21.94
CA LEU A 202 26.64 2.66 -23.32
C LEU A 202 27.76 2.21 -24.27
N ARG A 203 27.40 1.37 -25.24
CA ARG A 203 28.27 0.98 -26.34
C ARG A 203 28.23 2.03 -27.43
N VAL A 204 29.40 2.43 -27.91
CA VAL A 204 29.55 3.39 -29.00
C VAL A 204 30.54 2.87 -30.00
N ARG A 205 30.18 2.86 -31.29
CA ARG A 205 31.11 2.54 -32.37
C ARG A 205 32.10 3.70 -32.46
N ARG A 206 33.38 3.46 -32.14
CA ARG A 206 34.46 4.38 -32.51
C ARG A 206 34.49 4.46 -34.04
N GLY A 207 34.54 5.67 -34.59
CA GLY A 207 34.71 5.87 -36.03
C GLY A 207 35.94 5.09 -36.49
N ARG A 208 35.84 4.42 -37.64
CA ARG A 208 37.02 3.84 -38.30
C ARG A 208 37.94 5.02 -38.64
N GLU A 209 39.15 5.01 -38.09
CA GLU A 209 40.28 5.79 -38.61
C GLU A 209 40.59 5.36 -40.05
#